data_AF-A0A356WZF6-F1
#
_entry.id   AF-A0A356WZF6-F1
#
_cell.length_a   1.000
_cell.length_b   1.000
_cell.length_c   1.000
_cell.angle_alpha   90.00
_cell.angle_beta   90.00
_cell.angle_gamma   90.00
#
_symmetry.space_group_name_H-M   'P 1'
#
loop_
_entity.id
_entity.type
_entity.pdbx_description
1 polymer ?
#
loop_
_entity_poly.entity_id
_entity_poly.type
_entity_poly.pdbx_seq_one_letter_code
_entity_poly.pdbx_strand_id
1 'polypeptide(L)'
;GLSAQVDFIHWLNEVEPDALLLVTPLYAKPGAEGQFEWFSELMAETELPCMLYNVPSRTGVKMHPSVPARLSQEFDNLMGVKEASGSVEEFKAFRQEAPDVKFYSGDDGMTPAFTKEGGVGLVSVAANAWPKATHKYVDLCRAGETEGLFPLWKNATDALFKAPNPVPVKT
;
A
#
# COMPACT_ATOMS: atom_id res chain seq x y z
N GLY A 1 -7.33 -8.72 -17.17
CA GLY A 1 -6.77 -7.71 -18.08
C GLY A 1 -7.37 -6.36 -17.75
N LEU A 2 -6.96 -5.32 -18.45
CA LEU A 2 -7.39 -3.94 -18.19
C LEU A 2 -8.90 -3.75 -18.30
N SER A 3 -9.53 -4.26 -19.38
CA SER A 3 -10.99 -4.19 -19.57
C SER A 3 -11.78 -4.76 -18.39
N ALA A 4 -11.39 -5.92 -17.88
CA ALA A 4 -12.06 -6.54 -16.74
C ALA A 4 -11.88 -5.75 -15.42
N GLN A 5 -10.83 -4.94 -15.29
CA GLN A 5 -10.67 -4.04 -14.14
C GLN A 5 -11.55 -2.79 -14.29
N VAL A 6 -11.65 -2.24 -15.51
CA VAL A 6 -12.55 -1.12 -15.82
C VAL A 6 -14.01 -1.51 -15.57
N ASP A 7 -14.46 -2.67 -16.08
CA ASP A 7 -15.81 -3.19 -15.83
C ASP A 7 -16.10 -3.34 -14.32
N PHE A 8 -15.08 -3.75 -13.55
CA PHE A 8 -15.21 -3.88 -12.09
C PHE A 8 -15.28 -2.53 -11.39
N ILE A 9 -14.52 -1.51 -11.85
CA ILE A 9 -14.60 -0.15 -11.33
C ILE A 9 -15.97 0.46 -11.61
N HIS A 10 -16.54 0.25 -12.81
CA HIS A 10 -17.89 0.71 -13.12
C HIS A 10 -18.92 0.12 -12.16
N TRP A 11 -18.84 -1.18 -11.88
CA TRP A 11 -19.68 -1.80 -10.86
C TRP A 11 -19.40 -1.23 -9.45
N LEU A 12 -18.15 -0.96 -9.09
CA LEU A 12 -17.81 -0.35 -7.81
C LEU A 12 -18.39 1.07 -7.66
N ASN A 13 -18.47 1.84 -8.73
CA ASN A 13 -19.12 3.15 -8.73
C ASN A 13 -20.62 3.06 -8.37
N GLU A 14 -21.29 1.94 -8.68
CA GLU A 14 -22.70 1.74 -8.32
C GLU A 14 -22.91 1.39 -6.84
N VAL A 15 -21.91 0.77 -6.19
CA VAL A 15 -21.98 0.38 -4.76
C VAL A 15 -21.29 1.37 -3.82
N GLU A 16 -20.68 2.42 -4.39
CA GLU A 16 -20.15 3.61 -3.70
C GLU A 16 -19.27 3.30 -2.46
N PRO A 17 -18.18 2.52 -2.59
CA PRO A 17 -17.24 2.36 -1.49
C PRO A 17 -16.50 3.67 -1.21
N ASP A 18 -16.03 3.85 0.03
CA ASP A 18 -15.30 5.09 0.41
C ASP A 18 -13.99 5.30 -0.37
N ALA A 19 -13.36 4.22 -0.84
CA ALA A 19 -12.12 4.26 -1.60
C ALA A 19 -11.85 2.95 -2.34
N LEU A 20 -11.00 3.02 -3.37
CA LEU A 20 -10.49 1.89 -4.14
C LEU A 20 -9.02 1.60 -3.83
N LEU A 21 -8.65 0.32 -3.83
CA LEU A 21 -7.25 -0.13 -3.73
C LEU A 21 -6.81 -0.74 -5.07
N LEU A 22 -5.96 -0.03 -5.80
CA LEU A 22 -5.52 -0.38 -7.15
C LEU A 22 -4.13 -1.04 -7.11
N VAL A 23 -4.04 -2.31 -7.48
CA VAL A 23 -2.78 -3.07 -7.45
C VAL A 23 -1.95 -2.87 -8.71
N THR A 24 -0.62 -2.85 -8.57
CA THR A 24 0.33 -2.84 -9.71
C THR A 24 0.01 -3.99 -10.68
N PRO A 25 0.02 -3.75 -12.01
CA PRO A 25 -0.42 -4.72 -12.99
C PRO A 25 0.35 -6.04 -12.90
N LEU A 26 -0.41 -7.13 -12.82
CA LEU A 26 0.12 -8.50 -12.76
C LEU A 26 0.66 -8.92 -14.14
N TYR A 27 1.69 -9.77 -14.13
CA TYR A 27 2.20 -10.54 -15.29
C TYR A 27 2.90 -9.73 -16.40
N ALA A 28 2.36 -8.60 -16.85
CA ALA A 28 2.91 -7.81 -17.95
C ALA A 28 4.28 -7.17 -17.63
N LYS A 29 4.66 -7.12 -16.35
CA LYS A 29 5.88 -6.48 -15.82
C LYS A 29 6.22 -5.16 -16.53
N PRO A 30 5.27 -4.22 -16.65
CA PRO A 30 5.50 -3.01 -17.41
C PRO A 30 6.56 -2.14 -16.72
N GLY A 31 7.31 -1.39 -17.53
CA GLY A 31 8.16 -0.30 -17.05
C GLY A 31 7.33 0.87 -16.51
N ALA A 32 8.00 1.96 -16.16
CA ALA A 32 7.35 3.13 -15.55
C ALA A 32 6.17 3.68 -16.37
N GLU A 33 6.29 3.77 -17.70
CA GLU A 33 5.21 4.29 -18.56
C GLU A 33 3.97 3.40 -18.55
N GLY A 34 4.14 2.09 -18.76
CA GLY A 34 3.00 1.18 -18.75
C GLY A 34 2.35 1.03 -17.37
N GLN A 35 3.09 1.29 -16.28
CA GLN A 35 2.49 1.39 -14.95
C GLN A 35 1.68 2.67 -14.79
N PHE A 36 2.20 3.79 -15.29
CA PHE A 36 1.48 5.06 -15.29
C PHE A 36 0.19 4.95 -16.10
N GLU A 37 0.25 4.51 -17.36
CA GLU A 37 -0.92 4.30 -18.22
C GLU A 37 -1.95 3.38 -17.56
N TRP A 38 -1.50 2.26 -16.98
CA TRP A 38 -2.38 1.34 -16.25
C TRP A 38 -3.17 2.03 -15.14
N PHE A 39 -2.52 2.80 -14.29
CA PHE A 39 -3.22 3.46 -13.19
C PHE A 39 -4.07 4.63 -13.68
N SER A 40 -3.58 5.41 -14.64
CA SER A 40 -4.33 6.52 -15.24
C SER A 40 -5.63 6.04 -15.88
N GLU A 41 -5.58 4.93 -16.63
CA GLU A 41 -6.78 4.33 -17.24
C GLU A 41 -7.79 3.86 -16.18
N LEU A 42 -7.35 3.29 -15.06
CA LEU A 42 -8.27 2.87 -14.00
C LEU A 42 -8.83 4.06 -13.20
N MET A 43 -8.00 5.05 -12.89
CA MET A 43 -8.39 6.20 -12.08
C MET A 43 -9.28 7.19 -12.84
N ALA A 44 -9.22 7.20 -14.18
CA ALA A 44 -10.11 8.01 -15.02
C ALA A 44 -11.57 7.51 -15.04
N GLU A 45 -11.81 6.27 -14.62
CA GLU A 45 -13.13 5.64 -14.64
C GLU A 45 -13.94 5.87 -13.35
N THR A 46 -13.43 6.68 -12.42
CA THR A 46 -14.05 6.89 -11.10
C THR A 46 -13.65 8.22 -10.46
N GLU A 47 -14.57 8.82 -9.74
CA GLU A 47 -14.30 9.98 -8.86
C GLU A 47 -13.95 9.54 -7.42
N LEU A 48 -14.01 8.23 -7.13
CA LEU A 48 -13.73 7.70 -5.81
C LEU A 48 -12.24 7.85 -5.46
N PRO A 49 -11.91 8.13 -4.19
CA PRO A 49 -10.53 8.14 -3.74
C PRO A 49 -9.80 6.82 -4.02
N CYS A 50 -8.63 6.89 -4.66
CA CYS A 50 -7.85 5.74 -5.08
C CYS A 50 -6.54 5.65 -4.30
N MET A 51 -6.24 4.47 -3.77
CA MET A 51 -4.95 4.14 -3.18
C MET A 51 -4.23 3.14 -4.09
N LEU A 52 -2.99 3.45 -4.48
CA LEU A 52 -2.17 2.51 -5.26
C LEU A 52 -1.56 1.46 -4.33
N TYR A 53 -1.28 0.26 -4.84
CA TYR A 53 -0.74 -0.83 -4.05
C TYR A 53 0.49 -1.47 -4.70
N ASN A 54 1.66 -1.16 -4.15
CA ASN A 54 2.94 -1.78 -4.52
C ASN A 54 3.18 -3.04 -3.68
N VAL A 55 3.13 -4.22 -4.30
CA VAL A 55 3.43 -5.51 -3.65
C VAL A 55 4.21 -6.47 -4.57
N PRO A 56 5.52 -6.21 -4.76
CA PRO A 56 6.34 -6.93 -5.73
C PRO A 56 6.38 -8.45 -5.51
N SER A 57 6.29 -8.89 -4.25
CA SER A 57 6.26 -10.31 -3.88
C SER A 57 5.05 -11.07 -4.44
N ARG A 58 3.97 -10.36 -4.82
CA ARG A 58 2.75 -10.94 -5.40
C ARG A 58 2.56 -10.59 -6.87
N THR A 59 3.05 -9.44 -7.30
CA THR A 59 2.88 -8.96 -8.68
C THR A 59 4.02 -9.37 -9.60
N GLY A 60 5.20 -9.66 -9.04
CA GLY A 60 6.43 -9.92 -9.80
C GLY A 60 7.02 -8.68 -10.46
N VAL A 61 6.52 -7.48 -10.13
CA VAL A 61 6.99 -6.19 -10.64
C VAL A 61 6.93 -5.12 -9.54
N LYS A 62 7.97 -4.31 -9.46
CA LYS A 62 8.04 -3.16 -8.54
C LYS A 62 7.42 -1.93 -9.19
N MET A 63 6.61 -1.21 -8.44
CA MET A 63 6.14 0.11 -8.87
C MET A 63 7.34 1.07 -8.95
N HIS A 64 7.43 1.83 -10.03
CA HIS A 64 8.48 2.82 -10.20
C HIS A 64 8.15 4.10 -9.39
N PRO A 65 9.10 4.69 -8.65
CA PRO A 65 8.84 5.88 -7.82
C PRO A 65 8.22 7.08 -8.53
N SER A 66 8.53 7.27 -9.81
CA SER A 66 7.96 8.38 -10.61
C SER A 66 6.47 8.22 -10.92
N VAL A 67 5.92 7.01 -10.81
CA VAL A 67 4.51 6.72 -11.12
C VAL A 67 3.57 7.47 -10.16
N PRO A 68 3.65 7.30 -8.83
CA PRO A 68 2.81 8.06 -7.91
C PRO A 68 3.06 9.58 -8.00
N ALA A 69 4.28 10.02 -8.29
CA ALA A 69 4.60 11.44 -8.47
C ALA A 69 3.84 12.04 -9.67
N ARG A 70 3.88 11.37 -10.83
CA ARG A 70 3.14 11.79 -12.02
C ARG A 70 1.63 11.73 -11.81
N LEU A 71 1.12 10.63 -11.24
CA LEU A 71 -0.31 10.49 -10.97
C LEU A 71 -0.83 11.57 -10.03
N SER A 72 -0.06 11.98 -9.01
CA SER A 72 -0.46 13.07 -8.10
C SER A 72 -0.57 14.44 -8.77
N GLN A 73 0.02 14.62 -9.96
CA GLN A 73 -0.09 15.87 -10.73
C GLN A 73 -1.30 15.87 -11.67
N GLU A 74 -1.81 14.69 -12.03
CA GLU A 74 -2.88 14.52 -13.02
C GLU A 74 -4.23 14.15 -12.39
N PHE A 75 -4.23 13.58 -11.18
CA PHE A 75 -5.42 13.01 -10.55
C PHE A 75 -5.61 13.50 -9.12
N ASP A 76 -6.68 14.28 -8.90
CA ASP A 76 -7.07 14.76 -7.57
C ASP A 76 -7.60 13.64 -6.65
N ASN A 77 -8.08 12.54 -7.23
CA ASN A 77 -8.59 11.38 -6.49
C ASN A 77 -7.49 10.45 -5.97
N LEU A 78 -6.19 10.75 -6.17
CA LEU A 78 -5.10 9.97 -5.57
C LEU A 78 -5.00 10.20 -4.05
N MET A 79 -5.44 9.23 -3.26
CA MET A 79 -5.37 9.30 -1.80
C MET A 79 -3.98 8.96 -1.24
N GLY A 80 -3.24 8.06 -1.91
CA GLY A 80 -1.92 7.65 -1.47
C GLY A 80 -1.48 6.29 -2.02
N VAL A 81 -0.45 5.72 -1.42
CA VAL A 81 0.15 4.44 -1.81
C VAL A 81 0.27 3.53 -0.60
N LYS A 82 -0.18 2.29 -0.73
CA LYS A 82 0.15 1.16 0.14
C LYS A 82 1.46 0.54 -0.35
N GLU A 83 2.51 0.68 0.45
CA GLU A 83 3.86 0.17 0.15
C GLU A 83 4.10 -1.16 0.88
N ALA A 84 4.28 -2.25 0.14
CA ALA A 84 4.55 -3.58 0.68
C ALA A 84 5.72 -4.27 -0.04
N SER A 85 6.78 -3.54 -0.40
CA SER A 85 8.04 -4.12 -0.89
C SER A 85 8.87 -4.75 0.21
N GLY A 86 8.72 -4.27 1.44
CA GLY A 86 9.57 -4.65 2.57
C GLY A 86 10.95 -3.99 2.54
N SER A 87 11.17 -2.95 1.74
CA SER A 87 12.44 -2.22 1.64
C SER A 87 12.32 -0.76 2.06
N VAL A 88 13.18 -0.36 3.00
CA VAL A 88 13.28 1.05 3.45
C VAL A 88 13.89 1.92 2.35
N GLU A 89 14.83 1.38 1.58
CA GLU A 89 15.46 2.06 0.45
C GLU A 89 14.44 2.38 -0.65
N GLU A 90 13.55 1.43 -0.98
CA GLU A 90 12.45 1.67 -1.91
C GLU A 90 11.48 2.72 -1.36
N PHE A 91 11.11 2.62 -0.08
CA PHE A 91 10.26 3.61 0.57
C PHE A 91 10.86 5.03 0.51
N LYS A 92 12.17 5.17 0.75
CA LYS A 92 12.90 6.43 0.60
C LYS A 92 12.84 6.98 -0.82
N ALA A 93 13.05 6.12 -1.82
CA ALA A 93 12.99 6.54 -3.23
C ALA A 93 11.60 7.08 -3.57
N PHE A 94 10.53 6.43 -3.10
CA PHE A 94 9.16 6.94 -3.24
C PHE A 94 8.97 8.30 -2.57
N ARG A 95 9.45 8.47 -1.33
CA ARG A 95 9.31 9.73 -0.59
C ARG A 95 10.13 10.88 -1.19
N GLN A 96 11.25 10.58 -1.83
CA GLN A 96 12.07 11.56 -2.54
C GLN A 96 11.40 12.02 -3.83
N GLU A 97 10.87 11.08 -4.62
CA GLU A 97 10.27 11.36 -5.92
C GLU A 97 8.85 11.93 -5.81
N ALA A 98 8.08 11.50 -4.80
CA ALA A 98 6.69 11.88 -4.58
C ALA A 98 6.49 12.45 -3.14
N PRO A 99 7.10 13.60 -2.80
CA PRO A 99 7.10 14.13 -1.43
C PRO A 99 5.72 14.47 -0.90
N ASP A 100 4.77 14.82 -1.77
CA ASP A 100 3.40 15.20 -1.40
C ASP A 100 2.43 14.01 -1.32
N VAL A 101 2.85 12.84 -1.80
CA VAL A 101 2.02 11.62 -1.77
C VAL A 101 2.09 10.97 -0.40
N LYS A 102 0.93 10.57 0.13
CA LYS A 102 0.82 9.81 1.39
C LYS A 102 1.21 8.36 1.17
N PHE A 103 2.15 7.85 1.98
CA PHE A 103 2.55 6.45 1.95
C PHE A 103 2.12 5.73 3.23
N TYR A 104 1.43 4.61 3.06
CA TYR A 104 0.98 3.71 4.12
C TYR A 104 1.78 2.42 4.05
N SER A 105 2.20 1.90 5.20
CA SER A 105 2.78 0.57 5.24
C SER A 105 1.73 -0.48 4.84
N GLY A 106 2.10 -1.40 3.97
CA GLY A 106 1.36 -2.63 3.70
C GLY A 106 1.98 -3.86 4.37
N ASP A 107 3.07 -3.67 5.12
CA ASP A 107 3.75 -4.68 5.92
C ASP A 107 3.72 -4.26 7.40
N ASP A 108 3.02 -5.03 8.22
CA ASP A 108 2.85 -4.77 9.65
C ASP A 108 4.20 -4.63 10.39
N GLY A 109 5.21 -5.42 10.02
CA GLY A 109 6.53 -5.43 10.63
C GLY A 109 7.41 -4.25 10.21
N MET A 110 7.17 -3.69 9.02
CA MET A 110 7.93 -2.55 8.48
C MET A 110 7.38 -1.19 8.90
N THR A 111 6.17 -1.13 9.46
CA THR A 111 5.52 0.12 9.94
C THR A 111 6.45 1.06 10.71
N PRO A 112 7.28 0.61 11.67
CA PRO A 112 8.18 1.49 12.42
C PRO A 112 9.26 2.12 11.55
N ALA A 113 9.83 1.34 10.63
CA ALA A 113 10.86 1.81 9.72
C ALA A 113 10.28 2.80 8.72
N PHE A 114 9.12 2.48 8.13
CA PHE A 114 8.45 3.36 7.18
C PHE A 114 7.96 4.66 7.80
N THR A 115 7.47 4.62 9.04
CA THR A 115 7.03 5.83 9.76
C THR A 115 8.19 6.81 9.99
N LYS A 116 9.40 6.31 10.28
CA LYS A 116 10.61 7.15 10.41
C LYS A 116 10.99 7.85 9.11
N GLU A 117 10.60 7.29 7.97
CA GLU A 117 10.84 7.86 6.64
C GLU A 117 9.64 8.68 6.12
N GLY A 118 8.65 8.98 6.98
CA GLY A 118 7.49 9.80 6.63
C GLY A 118 6.24 9.03 6.21
N GLY A 119 6.17 7.73 6.48
CA GLY A 119 4.93 6.96 6.37
C GLY A 119 3.85 7.45 7.32
N VAL A 120 2.60 7.49 6.86
CA VAL A 120 1.49 8.14 7.58
C VAL A 120 0.52 7.15 8.25
N GLY A 121 0.66 5.86 8.00
CA GLY A 121 -0.22 4.83 8.56
C GLY A 121 0.09 3.42 8.09
N LEU A 122 -0.85 2.51 8.31
CA LEU A 122 -0.72 1.08 8.04
C LEU A 122 -2.06 0.51 7.52
N VAL A 123 -1.98 -0.24 6.42
CA VAL A 123 -3.07 -1.11 5.94
C VAL A 123 -2.74 -2.55 6.34
N SER A 124 -3.30 -2.95 7.49
CA SER A 124 -2.81 -4.07 8.30
C SER A 124 -3.46 -5.42 8.00
N VAL A 125 -2.65 -6.48 8.07
CA VAL A 125 -3.13 -7.86 8.22
C VAL A 125 -3.40 -8.15 9.70
N ALA A 126 -2.46 -7.79 10.57
CA ALA A 126 -2.54 -8.05 12.02
C ALA A 126 -3.79 -7.46 12.70
N ALA A 127 -4.36 -6.36 12.18
CA ALA A 127 -5.56 -5.73 12.71
C ALA A 127 -6.81 -6.61 12.65
N ASN A 128 -6.83 -7.65 11.80
CA ASN A 128 -7.92 -8.63 11.80
C ASN A 128 -7.91 -9.48 13.08
N ALA A 129 -6.72 -9.83 13.60
CA ALA A 129 -6.57 -10.63 14.81
C ALA A 129 -6.48 -9.75 16.07
N TRP A 130 -5.76 -8.63 15.99
CA TRP A 130 -5.40 -7.80 17.14
C TRP A 130 -5.68 -6.30 16.90
N PRO A 131 -6.92 -5.89 16.58
CA PRO A 131 -7.24 -4.53 16.14
C PRO A 131 -6.78 -3.44 17.12
N LYS A 132 -7.08 -3.62 18.42
CA LYS A 132 -6.68 -2.66 19.47
C LYS A 132 -5.17 -2.57 19.63
N ALA A 133 -4.47 -3.70 19.56
CA ALA A 133 -3.02 -3.74 19.70
C ALA A 133 -2.34 -3.12 18.48
N THR A 134 -2.80 -3.45 17.27
CA THR A 134 -2.30 -2.85 16.02
C THR A 134 -2.52 -1.35 16.00
N HIS A 135 -3.70 -0.87 16.38
CA HIS A 135 -3.97 0.57 16.44
C HIS A 135 -3.01 1.28 17.40
N LYS A 136 -2.87 0.75 18.64
CA LYS A 136 -1.92 1.30 19.62
C LYS A 136 -0.48 1.27 19.11
N TYR A 137 -0.09 0.21 18.41
CA TYR A 137 1.25 0.10 17.85
C TYR A 137 1.52 1.15 16.77
N VAL A 138 0.56 1.39 15.88
CA VAL A 138 0.67 2.45 14.85
C VAL A 138 0.79 3.83 15.50
N ASP A 139 0.01 4.11 16.55
CA ASP A 139 0.12 5.38 17.28
C ASP A 139 1.50 5.57 17.91
N LEU A 140 2.04 4.52 18.53
CA LEU A 140 3.38 4.55 19.10
C LEU A 140 4.46 4.72 18.02
N CYS A 141 4.30 4.09 16.86
CA CYS A 141 5.19 4.29 15.71
C CYS A 141 5.19 5.76 15.26
N ARG A 142 4.01 6.38 15.15
CA ARG A 142 3.85 7.78 14.74
C ARG A 142 4.36 8.77 15.79
N ALA A 143 4.32 8.40 17.07
CA ALA A 143 4.92 9.18 18.16
C ALA A 143 6.45 8.98 18.29
N GLY A 144 7.05 8.05 17.53
CA GLY A 144 8.45 7.67 17.67
C GLY A 144 8.75 6.77 18.88
N GLU A 145 7.73 6.37 19.63
CA GLU A 145 7.80 5.58 20.86
C GLU A 145 7.92 4.06 20.57
N THR A 146 8.94 3.67 19.81
CA THR A 146 9.09 2.28 19.29
C THR A 146 10.16 1.47 20.01
N GLU A 147 10.91 2.08 20.92
CA GLU A 147 11.97 1.41 21.68
C GLU A 147 11.40 0.26 22.52
N GLY A 148 12.00 -0.94 22.41
CA GLY A 148 11.58 -2.15 23.12
C GLY A 148 10.38 -2.91 22.53
N LEU A 149 9.52 -2.26 21.73
CA LEU A 149 8.35 -2.91 21.12
C LEU A 149 8.68 -3.59 19.79
N PHE A 150 9.70 -3.10 19.09
CA PHE A 150 10.06 -3.58 17.75
C PHE A 150 10.34 -5.10 17.68
N PRO A 151 11.15 -5.70 18.57
CA PRO A 151 11.42 -7.13 18.48
C PRO A 151 10.16 -7.97 18.76
N LEU A 152 9.32 -7.55 19.71
CA LEU A 152 8.12 -8.29 20.08
C LEU A 152 7.06 -8.21 18.97
N TRP A 153 6.80 -7.01 18.46
CA TRP A 153 5.81 -6.81 17.41
C TRP A 153 6.23 -7.51 16.13
N LYS A 154 7.50 -7.34 15.71
CA LYS A 154 8.04 -8.01 14.54
C LYS A 154 7.91 -9.54 14.65
N ASN A 155 8.27 -10.12 15.80
CA ASN A 155 8.13 -11.56 16.02
C ASN A 155 6.66 -12.02 15.95
N ALA A 156 5.74 -11.23 16.49
CA ALA A 156 4.31 -11.53 16.44
C ALA A 156 3.75 -11.44 15.02
N THR A 157 4.15 -10.43 14.24
CA THR A 157 3.73 -10.27 12.85
C THR A 157 4.38 -11.30 11.93
N ASP A 158 5.65 -11.65 12.14
CA ASP A 158 6.34 -12.68 11.36
C ASP A 158 5.61 -14.03 11.47
N ALA A 159 4.98 -14.32 12.63
CA ALA A 159 4.14 -15.50 12.79
C ALA A 159 2.90 -15.50 11.87
N LEU A 160 2.30 -14.33 11.62
CA LEU A 160 1.14 -14.16 10.72
C LEU A 160 1.51 -14.32 9.23
N PHE A 161 2.80 -14.30 8.89
CA PHE A 161 3.31 -14.45 7.52
C PHE A 161 4.07 -15.78 7.30
N LYS A 162 4.04 -16.71 8.27
CA LYS A 162 4.60 -18.07 8.13
C LYS A 162 3.92 -18.91 7.04
N ALA A 163 2.72 -18.52 6.63
CA ALA A 163 2.06 -19.01 5.42
C ALA A 163 1.45 -17.82 4.67
N PRO A 164 1.08 -17.96 3.38
CA PRO A 164 0.48 -16.87 2.62
C PRO A 164 -0.78 -16.32 3.31
N ASN A 165 -0.79 -15.04 3.67
CA ASN A 165 -2.01 -14.34 4.08
C ASN A 165 -3.09 -14.49 2.98
N PRO A 166 -4.36 -14.85 3.29
CA PRO A 166 -5.00 -14.82 4.62
C PRO A 166 -5.05 -16.11 5.45
N VAL A 167 -4.24 -17.14 5.15
CA VAL A 167 -4.32 -18.43 5.87
C VAL A 167 -4.04 -18.29 7.38
N PRO A 168 -2.94 -17.65 7.84
CA PRO A 168 -2.59 -17.65 9.27
C PRO A 168 -3.50 -16.81 10.16
N VAL A 169 -4.24 -15.87 9.58
CA VAL A 169 -5.15 -14.97 10.32
C VAL A 169 -6.49 -15.65 10.62
N LYS A 170 -6.86 -16.68 9.84
CA LYS A 170 -8.15 -17.37 9.94
C LYS A 170 -8.10 -18.65 10.78
N THR A 171 -6.94 -19.03 11.30
CA THR A 171 -6.70 -20.24 12.12
C THR A 171 -6.41 -19.88 13.56
#